data_AF-D6ZBF6-F1
#
_entry.id   AF-D6ZBF6-F1
#
_cell.length_a   1.000
_cell.length_b   1.000
_cell.length_c   1.000
_cell.angle_alpha   90.00
_cell.angle_beta   90.00
_cell.angle_gamma   90.00
#
_symmetry.space_group_name_H-M   'P 1'
#
loop_
_entity.id
_entity.type
_entity.pdbx_description
1 polymer ?
#
loop_
_entity_poly.entity_id
_entity_poly.type
_entity_poly.pdbx_seq_one_letter_code
_entity_poly.pdbx_strand_id
1 'polypeptide(L)'
;MTERTTSGRRERTDQRRHTAGKTIPVLALATTLAITACSSKEESILEDAGKCGNIHFRSMPHVVSAQRIDGAGGDMLIQLVADIPNGEVQSFKDLSGLHNFAPGVPEALAENYWKGSGLAETVKTNGSAGGEHEENEGGGSAGKWVVIRAKDDGESRVYIRLAC
;
A
#
# COMPACT_ATOMS: atom_id res chain seq x y z
N MET A 1 -59.54 0.54 -26.52
CA MET A 1 -59.69 -0.93 -26.34
C MET A 1 -58.35 -1.43 -25.82
N THR A 2 -58.16 -1.95 -24.61
CA THR A 2 -59.05 -2.42 -23.54
C THR A 2 -58.16 -2.53 -22.29
N GLU A 3 -58.59 -1.96 -21.15
CA GLU A 3 -58.60 -2.44 -19.74
C GLU A 3 -57.51 -3.42 -19.24
N ARG A 4 -57.03 -3.52 -17.98
CA ARG A 4 -57.40 -3.15 -16.59
C ARG A 4 -56.15 -3.48 -15.72
N THR A 5 -55.75 -2.70 -14.71
CA THR A 5 -56.03 -2.85 -13.24
C THR A 5 -55.59 -4.20 -12.66
N THR A 6 -54.66 -4.30 -11.68
CA THR A 6 -54.84 -4.26 -10.20
C THR A 6 -53.46 -4.35 -9.50
N SER A 7 -53.09 -3.52 -8.52
CA SER A 7 -53.52 -3.45 -7.10
C SER A 7 -53.06 -4.60 -6.19
N GLY A 8 -52.18 -4.27 -5.23
CA GLY A 8 -51.95 -4.95 -3.95
C GLY A 8 -50.77 -4.26 -3.25
N ARG A 9 -50.87 -3.42 -2.22
CA ARG A 9 -51.70 -3.26 -1.00
C ARG A 9 -51.44 -4.30 0.09
N ARG A 10 -50.84 -3.79 1.19
CA ARG A 10 -50.68 -4.30 2.58
C ARG A 10 -49.55 -5.34 2.74
N GLU A 11 -48.72 -5.29 3.78
CA GLU A 11 -49.03 -5.14 5.21
C GLU A 11 -47.99 -4.33 5.99
N ARG A 12 -48.49 -3.53 6.95
CA ARG A 12 -47.73 -3.06 8.12
C ARG A 12 -47.59 -4.24 9.07
N THR A 13 -46.40 -4.43 9.64
CA THR A 13 -46.28 -4.96 10.99
C THR A 13 -45.34 -4.08 11.79
N ASP A 14 -45.98 -3.30 12.66
CA ASP A 14 -45.43 -2.56 13.77
C ASP A 14 -44.97 -3.58 14.83
N GLN A 15 -43.73 -3.48 15.30
CA GLN A 15 -43.38 -4.06 16.59
C GLN A 15 -42.34 -3.21 17.32
N ARG A 16 -42.85 -2.14 17.93
CA ARG A 16 -42.33 -1.62 19.20
C ARG A 16 -42.04 -2.77 20.17
N ARG A 17 -40.79 -2.86 20.66
CA ARG A 17 -40.52 -3.21 22.06
C ARG A 17 -39.51 -2.23 22.62
N HIS A 18 -40.02 -1.31 23.44
CA HIS A 18 -39.26 -0.67 24.49
C HIS A 18 -39.00 -1.71 25.58
N THR A 19 -37.73 -1.94 25.89
CA THR A 19 -37.31 -2.40 27.21
C THR A 19 -36.39 -1.33 27.77
N ALA A 20 -36.95 -0.52 28.66
CA ALA A 20 -36.23 0.34 29.57
C ALA A 20 -35.40 -0.55 30.51
N GLY A 21 -34.09 -0.54 30.35
CA GLY A 21 -33.12 -1.23 31.19
C GLY A 21 -32.12 -0.23 31.73
N LYS A 22 -32.34 0.16 32.99
CA LYS A 22 -31.36 0.61 34.00
C LYS A 22 -29.96 1.01 33.51
N THR A 23 -29.68 2.31 33.69
CA THR A 23 -28.35 2.90 33.81
C THR A 23 -27.47 2.13 34.81
N ILE A 24 -26.31 1.66 34.33
CA ILE A 24 -25.12 1.41 35.16
C ILE A 24 -23.96 2.10 34.44
N PRO A 25 -23.49 3.26 34.91
CA PRO A 25 -22.27 3.87 34.39
C PRO A 25 -21.08 3.14 35.02
N VAL A 26 -20.63 2.05 34.37
CA VAL A 26 -19.30 1.52 34.67
C VAL A 26 -18.31 2.32 33.82
N LEU A 27 -17.69 3.31 34.48
CA LEU A 27 -16.47 3.96 34.03
C LEU A 27 -15.37 2.87 33.96
N ALA A 28 -15.30 2.14 32.84
CA ALA A 28 -14.13 1.33 32.52
C ALA A 28 -13.09 2.25 31.91
N LEU A 29 -12.26 2.84 32.78
CA LEU A 29 -11.03 3.53 32.44
C LEU A 29 -10.04 2.47 31.91
N ALA A 30 -10.19 2.05 30.66
CA ALA A 30 -9.28 1.10 30.01
C ALA A 30 -8.14 1.90 29.38
N THR A 31 -7.01 1.81 30.05
CA THR A 31 -5.70 2.38 29.72
C THR A 31 -5.35 2.21 28.25
N THR A 32 -5.37 3.30 27.49
CA THR A 32 -4.73 3.39 26.18
C THR A 32 -3.22 3.35 26.37
N LEU A 33 -2.63 2.15 26.40
CA LEU A 33 -1.21 2.01 26.09
C LEU A 33 -1.04 2.30 24.60
N ALA A 34 -0.81 3.57 24.27
CA ALA A 34 -0.27 3.94 22.97
C ALA A 34 1.18 3.40 22.90
N ILE A 35 1.35 2.25 22.26
CA ILE A 35 2.67 1.74 21.88
C ILE A 35 3.09 2.49 20.61
N THR A 36 3.36 3.79 20.73
CA THR A 36 3.98 4.60 19.66
C THR A 36 5.50 4.44 19.73
N ALA A 37 6.02 3.29 19.29
CA ALA A 37 7.45 3.02 19.25
C ALA A 37 7.92 2.29 17.97
N CYS A 38 7.26 2.51 16.82
CA CYS A 38 7.67 1.95 15.53
C CYS A 38 8.24 2.95 14.50
N SER A 39 8.30 4.27 14.78
CA SER A 39 8.71 5.27 13.77
C SER A 39 10.19 5.21 13.39
N SER A 40 11.09 4.88 14.33
CA SER A 40 12.54 5.07 14.11
C SER A 40 13.15 4.10 13.10
N LYS A 41 12.63 2.88 13.00
CA LYS A 41 13.11 1.89 12.03
C LYS A 41 12.64 2.22 10.61
N GLU A 42 11.41 2.70 10.48
CA GLU A 42 10.83 3.12 9.20
C GLU A 42 11.51 4.39 8.67
N GLU A 43 11.78 5.36 9.54
CA GLU A 43 12.58 6.55 9.17
C GLU A 43 13.97 6.16 8.64
N SER A 44 14.65 5.23 9.33
CA SER A 44 15.99 4.79 8.90
C SER A 44 16.00 4.12 7.52
N ILE A 45 15.01 3.27 7.21
CA ILE A 45 14.99 2.59 5.91
C ILE A 45 14.60 3.52 4.77
N LEU A 46 13.75 4.52 5.04
CA LEU A 46 13.41 5.55 4.06
C LEU A 46 14.62 6.44 3.76
N GLU A 47 15.42 6.77 4.78
CA GLU A 47 16.69 7.47 4.60
C GLU A 47 17.69 6.65 3.78
N ASP A 48 17.84 5.36 4.10
CA ASP A 48 18.70 4.44 3.34
C ASP A 48 18.23 4.29 1.89
N ALA A 49 16.92 4.18 1.65
CA ALA A 49 16.34 4.12 0.32
C ALA A 49 16.58 5.42 -0.47
N GLY A 50 16.50 6.58 0.19
CA GLY A 50 16.89 7.87 -0.37
C GLY A 50 18.36 7.90 -0.78
N LYS A 51 19.27 7.49 0.11
CA LYS A 51 20.72 7.47 -0.14
C LYS A 51 21.12 6.48 -1.23
N CYS A 52 20.55 5.29 -1.23
CA CYS A 52 20.90 4.25 -2.20
C CYS A 52 20.22 4.47 -3.55
N GLY A 53 18.90 4.62 -3.54
CA GLY A 53 18.08 4.57 -4.74
C GLY A 53 17.53 5.92 -5.18
N ASN A 54 17.88 7.03 -4.52
CA ASN A 54 17.20 8.32 -4.71
C ASN A 54 15.67 8.17 -4.57
N ILE A 55 15.21 7.39 -3.60
CA ILE A 55 13.76 7.17 -3.39
C ILE A 55 13.23 8.24 -2.44
N HIS A 56 12.31 9.07 -2.94
CA HIS A 56 11.76 10.21 -2.21
C HIS A 56 10.24 10.28 -2.32
N PHE A 57 9.59 10.42 -1.17
CA PHE A 57 8.16 10.63 -1.07
C PHE A 57 7.86 12.10 -0.79
N ARG A 58 6.77 12.62 -1.35
CA ARG A 58 6.33 14.00 -1.13
C ARG A 58 5.90 14.23 0.31
N SER A 59 5.15 13.30 0.86
CA SER A 59 4.74 13.23 2.26
C SER A 59 5.27 11.93 2.89
N MET A 60 5.23 11.82 4.22
CA MET A 60 5.62 10.58 4.88
C MET A 60 4.68 9.45 4.45
N PRO A 61 5.17 8.38 3.80
CA PRO A 61 4.32 7.29 3.35
C PRO A 61 3.86 6.42 4.52
N HIS A 62 2.78 5.67 4.33
CA HIS A 62 2.45 4.57 5.23
C HIS A 62 3.28 3.34 4.86
N VAL A 63 4.29 3.03 5.66
CA VAL A 63 5.15 1.86 5.41
C VAL A 63 4.40 0.58 5.78
N VAL A 64 4.17 -0.28 4.79
CA VAL A 64 3.48 -1.58 4.95
C VAL A 64 4.48 -2.67 5.29
N SER A 65 5.66 -2.63 4.66
CA SER A 65 6.73 -3.59 4.90
C SER A 65 8.08 -2.96 4.55
N ALA A 66 9.10 -3.29 5.33
CA ALA A 66 10.44 -2.73 5.20
C ALA A 66 11.46 -3.78 5.62
N GLN A 67 12.36 -4.12 4.70
CA GLN A 67 13.45 -5.05 4.94
C GLN A 67 14.75 -4.51 4.36
N ARG A 68 15.80 -4.52 5.18
CA ARG A 68 17.18 -4.30 4.78
C ARG A 68 17.94 -5.60 4.95
N ILE A 69 18.73 -5.98 3.95
CA ILE A 69 19.58 -7.17 3.94
C ILE A 69 20.98 -6.71 3.56
N ASP A 70 21.90 -6.73 4.51
CA ASP A 70 23.30 -6.42 4.24
C ASP A 70 24.00 -7.66 3.66
N GLY A 71 24.65 -7.48 2.52
CA GLY A 71 25.45 -8.48 1.82
C GLY A 71 26.91 -8.50 2.27
N ALA A 72 27.67 -9.49 1.78
CA ALA A 72 29.10 -9.54 2.01
C ALA A 72 29.82 -8.51 1.12
N GLY A 73 30.72 -7.70 1.69
CA GLY A 73 31.49 -6.70 0.91
C GLY A 73 30.91 -5.29 0.90
N GLY A 74 29.81 -5.03 1.62
CA GLY A 74 29.20 -3.70 1.71
C GLY A 74 27.94 -3.53 0.87
N ASP A 75 27.60 -4.52 0.05
CA ASP A 75 26.34 -4.60 -0.67
C ASP A 75 25.16 -4.53 0.30
N MET A 76 24.07 -3.90 -0.13
CA MET A 76 22.86 -3.72 0.66
C MET A 76 21.64 -3.86 -0.23
N LEU A 77 20.72 -4.74 0.17
CA LEU A 77 19.43 -4.87 -0.47
C LEU A 77 18.35 -4.24 0.39
N ILE A 78 17.54 -3.38 -0.22
CA ILE A 78 16.37 -2.78 0.43
C ILE A 78 15.12 -3.28 -0.28
N GLN A 79 14.15 -3.78 0.48
CA GLN A 79 12.78 -3.99 0.03
C GLN A 79 11.84 -3.13 0.85
N LEU A 80 11.08 -2.29 0.17
CA LEU A 80 10.13 -1.37 0.78
C LEU A 80 8.78 -1.52 0.08
N VAL A 81 7.72 -1.64 0.89
CA VAL A 81 6.34 -1.57 0.44
C VAL A 81 5.69 -0.42 1.20
N ALA A 82 5.16 0.53 0.46
CA ALA A 82 4.61 1.77 1.01
C ALA A 82 3.30 2.12 0.32
N ASP A 83 2.33 2.61 1.09
CA ASP A 83 1.11 3.20 0.57
C ASP A 83 1.26 4.73 0.55
N ILE A 84 0.87 5.34 -0.57
CA ILE A 84 0.88 6.80 -0.79
C ILE A 84 -0.45 7.27 -1.38
N PRO A 85 -0.85 8.53 -1.19
CA PRO A 85 -2.04 9.06 -1.85
C PRO A 85 -1.92 8.98 -3.38
N ASN A 86 -3.00 8.63 -4.08
CA ASN A 86 -3.00 8.57 -5.55
C ASN A 86 -2.56 9.88 -6.21
N GLY A 87 -2.93 11.02 -5.62
CA GLY A 87 -2.52 12.34 -6.09
C GLY A 87 -1.02 12.64 -5.95
N GLU A 88 -0.26 11.79 -5.25
CA GLU A 88 1.18 11.96 -5.02
C GLU A 88 2.05 11.06 -5.90
N VAL A 89 1.48 10.12 -6.66
CA VAL A 89 2.23 9.18 -7.51
C VAL A 89 3.18 9.91 -8.45
N GLN A 90 2.72 10.95 -9.14
CA GLN A 90 3.58 11.71 -10.06
C GLN A 90 4.70 12.42 -9.30
N SER A 91 4.41 13.01 -8.14
CA SER A 91 5.43 13.65 -7.31
C SER A 91 6.47 12.64 -6.79
N PHE A 92 6.05 11.42 -6.42
CA PHE A 92 6.97 10.34 -6.05
C PHE A 92 7.92 10.01 -7.19
N LYS A 93 7.40 9.85 -8.42
CA LYS A 93 8.20 9.60 -9.62
C LYS A 93 9.22 10.71 -9.88
N ASP A 94 8.75 11.96 -9.87
CA ASP A 94 9.57 13.13 -10.18
C ASP A 94 10.68 13.35 -9.13
N LEU A 95 10.34 13.28 -7.84
CA LEU A 95 11.31 13.43 -6.76
C LEU A 95 12.32 12.28 -6.73
N SER A 96 11.90 11.08 -7.15
CA SER A 96 12.77 9.91 -7.19
C SER A 96 13.59 9.79 -8.49
N GLY A 97 13.34 10.67 -9.48
CA GLY A 97 13.98 10.62 -10.79
C GLY A 97 13.61 9.35 -11.59
N LEU A 98 12.41 8.83 -11.37
CA LEU A 98 11.89 7.62 -12.02
C LEU A 98 10.95 8.06 -13.16
N HIS A 99 11.33 7.79 -14.41
CA HIS A 99 10.63 8.30 -15.59
C HIS A 99 10.27 7.23 -16.62
N ASN A 100 10.75 6.01 -16.46
CA ASN A 100 10.67 4.96 -17.49
C ASN A 100 9.64 3.89 -17.13
N PHE A 101 8.46 4.33 -16.64
CA PHE A 101 7.39 3.41 -16.26
C PHE A 101 6.72 2.81 -17.50
N ALA A 102 6.69 1.49 -17.56
CA ALA A 102 5.91 0.73 -18.53
C ALA A 102 4.58 0.26 -17.90
N PRO A 103 3.49 0.21 -18.70
CA PRO A 103 2.21 -0.29 -18.21
C PRO A 103 2.25 -1.80 -17.93
N GLY A 104 1.47 -2.23 -16.95
CA GLY A 104 1.43 -3.61 -16.48
C GLY A 104 2.55 -3.93 -15.49
N VAL A 105 2.56 -5.17 -15.00
CA VAL A 105 3.62 -5.73 -14.15
C VAL A 105 3.93 -7.14 -14.66
N PRO A 106 5.09 -7.37 -15.31
CA PRO A 106 5.46 -8.68 -15.80
C PRO A 106 5.54 -9.70 -14.66
N GLU A 107 5.02 -10.91 -14.87
CA GLU A 107 5.10 -11.98 -13.87
C GLU A 107 6.56 -12.32 -13.53
N ALA A 108 7.43 -12.36 -14.55
CA ALA A 108 8.85 -12.63 -14.38
C ALA A 108 9.54 -11.62 -13.46
N LEU A 109 9.18 -10.33 -13.52
CA LEU A 109 9.69 -9.30 -12.62
C LEU A 109 9.36 -9.65 -11.15
N ALA A 110 8.08 -9.94 -10.87
CA ALA A 110 7.64 -10.27 -9.52
C ALA A 110 8.35 -11.53 -8.97
N GLU A 111 8.50 -12.56 -9.81
CA GLU A 111 9.18 -13.80 -9.45
C GLU A 111 10.69 -13.62 -9.23
N ASN A 112 11.35 -12.82 -10.07
CA ASN A 112 12.80 -12.62 -9.96
C ASN A 112 13.18 -11.80 -8.73
N TYR A 113 12.39 -10.78 -8.40
CA TYR A 113 12.78 -9.76 -7.42
C TYR A 113 12.01 -9.83 -6.09
N TRP A 114 10.83 -10.47 -6.04
CA TRP A 114 9.98 -10.50 -4.83
C TRP A 114 9.56 -11.89 -4.36
N LYS A 115 9.99 -12.97 -5.04
CA LYS A 115 9.68 -14.35 -4.61
C LYS A 115 10.27 -14.70 -3.26
N GLY A 116 11.55 -14.37 -3.03
CA GLY A 116 12.25 -14.69 -1.79
C GLY A 116 11.67 -14.01 -0.54
N SER A 117 10.93 -12.90 -0.71
CA SER A 117 10.28 -12.18 0.38
C SER A 117 8.78 -12.46 0.53
N GLY A 118 8.23 -13.36 -0.28
CA GLY A 118 6.80 -13.68 -0.27
C GLY A 118 5.90 -12.57 -0.83
N LEU A 119 6.48 -11.51 -1.41
CA LEU A 119 5.74 -10.37 -1.97
C LEU A 119 5.29 -10.59 -3.42
N ALA A 120 5.85 -11.59 -4.12
CA ALA A 120 5.57 -11.84 -5.54
C ALA A 120 4.07 -11.88 -5.86
N GLU A 121 3.26 -12.60 -5.08
CA GLU A 121 1.81 -12.67 -5.33
C GLU A 121 1.12 -11.31 -5.19
N THR A 122 1.51 -10.51 -4.20
CA THR A 122 0.95 -9.16 -3.99
C THR A 122 1.36 -8.19 -5.10
N VAL A 123 2.57 -8.34 -5.63
CA VAL A 123 3.07 -7.57 -6.78
C VAL A 123 2.33 -7.94 -8.06
N LYS A 124 2.08 -9.25 -8.29
CA LYS A 124 1.36 -9.78 -9.45
C LYS A 124 -0.13 -9.45 -9.47
N THR A 125 -0.75 -9.31 -8.30
CA THR A 125 -2.19 -9.10 -8.20
C THR A 125 -2.62 -7.84 -8.95
N ASN A 126 -3.43 -8.02 -9.98
CA ASN A 126 -4.02 -6.92 -10.73
C ASN A 126 -5.19 -6.36 -9.93
N GLY A 127 -5.03 -5.16 -9.38
CA GLY A 127 -6.17 -4.34 -8.98
C GLY A 127 -6.99 -3.93 -10.20
N SER A 128 -8.20 -3.45 -9.97
CA SER A 128 -9.17 -2.93 -10.95
C SER A 128 -8.57 -1.91 -11.93
N ALA A 129 -7.51 -1.22 -11.52
CA ALA A 129 -6.90 -0.08 -12.19
C ALA A 129 -5.60 -0.41 -12.98
N GLY A 130 -5.17 -1.67 -13.03
CA GLY A 130 -3.87 -2.03 -13.61
C GLY A 130 -2.70 -1.56 -12.74
N GLY A 131 -1.48 -1.60 -13.27
CA GLY A 131 -0.27 -1.17 -12.58
C GLY A 131 0.78 -0.71 -13.57
N GLU A 132 1.90 -0.23 -13.06
CA GLU A 132 3.06 0.17 -13.85
C GLU A 132 4.34 -0.23 -13.14
N HIS A 133 5.41 -0.40 -13.91
CA HIS A 133 6.72 -0.80 -13.37
C HIS A 133 7.86 -0.03 -14.04
N GLU A 134 8.94 0.16 -13.30
CA GLU A 134 10.22 0.63 -13.80
C GLU A 134 11.33 -0.33 -13.34
N GLU A 135 12.25 -0.62 -14.24
CA GLU A 135 13.39 -1.51 -14.01
C GLU A 135 14.67 -0.81 -14.44
N ASN A 136 15.66 -0.79 -13.55
CA ASN A 136 17.01 -0.32 -13.82
C ASN A 136 18.00 -1.28 -13.17
N GLU A 137 18.74 -2.01 -13.99
CA GLU A 137 19.73 -3.01 -13.53
C GLU A 137 21.02 -2.39 -12.95
N GLY A 138 21.13 -1.06 -12.87
CA GLY A 138 22.17 -0.41 -12.07
C GLY A 138 23.57 -0.43 -12.69
N GLY A 139 23.72 -0.26 -14.01
CA GLY A 139 25.02 -0.26 -14.72
C GLY A 139 26.01 0.86 -14.31
N GLY A 140 26.50 0.82 -13.05
CA GLY A 140 27.28 1.86 -12.38
C GLY A 140 26.53 2.64 -11.29
N SER A 141 25.29 2.27 -10.97
CA SER A 141 24.44 2.90 -9.95
C SER A 141 23.62 1.84 -9.22
N ALA A 142 22.84 2.20 -8.19
CA ALA A 142 21.98 1.22 -7.53
C ALA A 142 20.98 0.61 -8.53
N GLY A 143 20.81 -0.72 -8.48
CA GLY A 143 19.74 -1.41 -9.17
C GLY A 143 18.40 -1.02 -8.54
N LYS A 144 17.38 -0.72 -9.35
CA LYS A 144 16.05 -0.29 -8.90
C LYS A 144 14.97 -1.06 -9.65
N TRP A 145 14.06 -1.66 -8.89
CA TRP A 145 12.84 -2.24 -9.43
C TRP A 145 11.67 -1.67 -8.65
N VAL A 146 10.81 -0.93 -9.34
CA VAL A 146 9.69 -0.22 -8.74
C VAL A 146 8.40 -0.63 -9.42
N VAL A 147 7.40 -0.99 -8.64
CA VAL A 147 6.05 -1.29 -9.12
C VAL A 147 5.07 -0.39 -8.39
N ILE A 148 4.19 0.28 -9.13
CA ILE A 148 3.11 1.10 -8.58
C ILE A 148 1.77 0.46 -8.95
N ARG A 149 0.93 0.25 -7.93
CA ARG A 149 -0.42 -0.30 -8.08
C ARG A 149 -1.41 0.66 -7.44
N ALA A 150 -2.36 1.17 -8.20
CA ALA A 150 -3.48 1.90 -7.64
C ALA A 150 -4.39 0.95 -6.85
N LYS A 151 -4.87 1.43 -5.70
CA LYS A 151 -5.86 0.77 -4.84
C LYS A 151 -7.19 1.51 -4.98
N ASP A 152 -8.29 0.82 -4.69
CA ASP A 152 -9.65 1.38 -4.77
C ASP A 152 -10.00 2.32 -3.58
N ASP A 153 -9.08 2.49 -2.62
CA ASP A 153 -9.24 3.31 -1.41
C ASP A 153 -8.65 4.73 -1.53
N GLY A 154 -8.23 5.14 -2.73
CA GLY A 154 -7.63 6.46 -2.96
C GLY A 154 -6.11 6.50 -2.76
N GLU A 155 -5.49 5.37 -2.47
CA GLU A 155 -4.04 5.22 -2.35
C GLU A 155 -3.45 4.40 -3.51
N SER A 156 -2.13 4.49 -3.65
CA SER A 156 -1.32 3.60 -4.48
C SER A 156 -0.33 2.87 -3.58
N ARG A 157 -0.19 1.56 -3.80
CA ARG A 157 0.88 0.77 -3.20
C ARG A 157 2.09 0.78 -4.11
N VAL A 158 3.22 1.19 -3.55
CA VAL A 158 4.52 1.20 -4.20
C VAL A 158 5.34 0.05 -3.63
N TYR A 159 5.81 -0.84 -4.51
CA TYR A 159 6.77 -1.89 -4.19
C TYR A 159 8.12 -1.46 -4.74
N ILE A 160 9.12 -1.42 -3.89
CA ILE A 160 10.47 -0.97 -4.22
C ILE A 160 11.43 -2.07 -3.81
N ARG A 161 12.33 -2.42 -4.72
CA ARG A 161 13.53 -3.18 -4.43
C ARG A 161 14.74 -2.40 -4.92
N LEU A 162 15.73 -2.23 -4.06
CA LEU A 162 16.98 -1.58 -4.38
C LEU A 162 18.13 -2.55 -4.14
N ALA A 163 19.06 -2.60 -5.09
CA ALA A 163 20.35 -3.26 -4.93
C ALA A 163 21.43 -2.17 -4.89
N CYS A 164 21.98 -1.98 -3.71
CA CYS A 164 23.16 -1.22 -3.38
C CYS A 164 24.24 -2.24 -2.95
#